data_AF-X5VRT1-F1
#
_entry.id   AF-X5VRT1-F1
#
_cell.length_a   1.000
_cell.length_b   1.000
_cell.length_c   1.000
_cell.angle_alpha   90.00
_cell.angle_beta   90.00
_cell.angle_gamma   90.00
#
_symmetry.space_group_name_H-M   'P 1'
#
loop_
_entity.id
_entity.type
_entity.pdbx_description
1 polymer ?
#
loop_
_entity_poly.entity_id
_entity_poly.type
_entity_poly.pdbx_seq_one_letter_code
_entity_poly.pdbx_strand_id
1 'polypeptide(L)'
;MMELRSSPGEVLDRVARDGEVFVVERNGQPKACLVPVSFLLPDIPPERIAKELKSLEAKGMNYKLSINDAKELEVSSLEQTAGEDIVVSIVLPHGYPDAAPRIYATPVAPDAPHRWADGSLSIFGVTAAWNAKAHDVAYALNLTRDWLKRYAKWRKGGAWQEGVEG
;
A
#
# COMPACT_ATOMS: atom_id res chain seq x y z
N MET A 1 -3.62 -8.06 -45.51
CA MET A 1 -2.17 -8.04 -45.21
C MET A 1 -2.06 -8.02 -43.70
N MET A 2 -1.63 -9.12 -43.07
CA MET A 2 -1.47 -9.21 -41.61
C MET A 2 -0.16 -8.52 -41.24
N GLU A 3 -0.23 -7.42 -40.49
CA GLU A 3 0.96 -6.86 -39.86
C GLU A 3 1.45 -7.81 -38.77
N LEU A 4 2.64 -8.37 -39.00
CA LEU A 4 3.39 -9.14 -38.01
C LEU A 4 3.92 -8.16 -36.96
N ARG A 5 3.48 -8.38 -35.71
CA ARG A 5 3.78 -7.57 -34.53
C ARG A 5 5.26 -7.68 -34.16
N SER A 6 5.92 -6.54 -33.92
CA SER A 6 7.39 -6.42 -33.80
C SER A 6 7.94 -6.45 -32.38
N SER A 7 7.12 -6.47 -31.31
CA SER A 7 7.64 -6.59 -29.93
C SER A 7 6.59 -7.15 -28.95
N PRO A 8 6.93 -8.16 -28.12
CA PRO A 8 6.05 -8.59 -27.02
C PRO A 8 6.03 -7.53 -25.90
N GLY A 9 4.85 -7.06 -25.50
CA GLY A 9 4.66 -6.25 -24.29
C GLY A 9 4.27 -4.78 -24.48
N GLU A 10 4.07 -4.31 -25.71
CA GLU A 10 3.80 -2.89 -26.01
C GLU A 10 2.43 -2.38 -25.53
N VAL A 11 1.49 -3.27 -25.18
CA VAL A 11 0.17 -2.90 -24.65
C VAL A 11 -0.26 -3.89 -23.56
N LEU A 12 0.22 -3.69 -22.34
CA LEU A 12 -0.42 -4.25 -21.14
C LEU A 12 -0.98 -3.12 -20.26
N ASP A 13 -1.37 -2.00 -20.88
CA ASP A 13 -1.75 -0.79 -20.16
C ASP A 13 -3.10 -0.88 -19.43
N ARG A 14 -3.93 -1.90 -19.68
CA ARG A 14 -5.13 -2.21 -18.89
C ARG A 14 -5.57 -3.65 -19.11
N VAL A 15 -5.43 -4.48 -18.09
CA VAL A 15 -5.76 -5.92 -18.11
C VAL A 15 -7.10 -6.22 -17.44
N ALA A 16 -7.88 -5.21 -17.07
CA ALA A 16 -9.21 -5.43 -16.53
C ALA A 16 -10.18 -4.38 -17.09
N ARG A 17 -11.09 -4.82 -17.95
CA ARG A 17 -12.32 -4.12 -18.29
C ARG A 17 -13.46 -5.05 -17.85
N ASP A 18 -14.42 -4.52 -17.11
CA ASP A 18 -15.66 -5.23 -16.73
C ASP A 18 -15.49 -6.53 -15.90
N GLY A 19 -14.39 -6.68 -15.14
CA GLY A 19 -14.20 -7.81 -14.22
C GLY A 19 -13.76 -9.11 -14.88
N GLU A 20 -13.31 -9.04 -16.14
CA GLU A 20 -12.80 -10.19 -16.88
C GLU A 20 -11.51 -10.75 -16.26
N VAL A 21 -11.37 -12.08 -16.37
CA VAL A 21 -10.19 -12.83 -15.95
C VAL A 21 -9.44 -13.29 -17.19
N PHE A 22 -8.15 -12.98 -17.29
CA PHE A 22 -7.33 -13.37 -18.44
C PHE A 22 -6.39 -14.51 -18.05
N VAL A 23 -6.54 -15.66 -18.71
CA VAL A 23 -5.60 -16.77 -18.58
C VAL A 23 -4.53 -16.63 -19.65
N VAL A 24 -3.27 -16.53 -19.22
CA VAL A 24 -2.10 -16.54 -20.12
C VAL A 24 -1.68 -17.98 -20.31
N GLU A 25 -1.82 -18.49 -21.53
CA GLU A 25 -1.47 -19.87 -21.89
C GLU A 25 -0.23 -19.95 -22.79
N ARG A 26 0.52 -21.03 -22.68
CA ARG A 26 1.57 -21.42 -23.64
C ARG A 26 1.33 -22.87 -24.06
N ASN A 27 1.08 -23.09 -25.35
CA ASN A 27 0.75 -24.40 -25.92
C ASN A 27 -0.47 -25.07 -25.24
N GLY A 28 -1.52 -24.32 -24.97
CA GLY A 28 -2.74 -24.82 -24.30
C GLY A 28 -2.55 -25.17 -22.81
N GLN A 29 -1.41 -24.80 -22.22
CA GLN A 29 -1.19 -24.92 -20.78
C GLN A 29 -1.26 -23.55 -20.10
N PRO A 30 -2.07 -23.38 -19.06
CA PRO A 30 -2.13 -22.13 -18.29
C PRO A 30 -0.80 -21.88 -17.58
N LYS A 31 -0.31 -20.63 -17.66
CA LYS A 31 0.95 -20.16 -17.06
C LYS A 31 0.74 -19.02 -16.07
N ALA A 32 -0.23 -18.14 -16.32
CA ALA A 32 -0.61 -17.08 -15.40
C ALA A 32 -2.11 -16.77 -15.54
N CYS A 33 -2.66 -16.13 -14.52
CA CYS A 33 -4.04 -15.66 -14.50
C CYS A 33 -4.03 -14.22 -14.01
N LEU A 34 -4.59 -13.31 -14.80
CA LEU A 34 -4.71 -11.91 -14.47
C LEU A 34 -6.15 -11.68 -14.02
N VAL A 35 -6.30 -11.34 -12.74
CA VAL A 35 -7.57 -11.13 -12.07
C VAL A 35 -7.61 -9.73 -11.46
N PRO A 36 -8.79 -9.10 -11.31
CA PRO A 36 -8.93 -7.92 -10.48
C PRO A 36 -8.46 -8.20 -9.04
N VAL A 37 -7.78 -7.24 -8.41
CA VAL A 37 -7.27 -7.38 -7.03
C VAL A 37 -8.38 -7.71 -6.03
N SER A 38 -9.59 -7.18 -6.24
CA SER A 38 -10.77 -7.47 -5.43
C SER A 38 -11.14 -8.96 -5.41
N PHE A 39 -10.76 -9.74 -6.41
CA PHE A 39 -11.02 -11.18 -6.45
C PHE A 39 -10.22 -11.95 -5.38
N LEU A 40 -9.10 -11.39 -4.94
CA LEU A 40 -8.25 -11.96 -3.89
C LEU A 40 -8.69 -11.55 -2.47
N LEU A 41 -9.64 -10.61 -2.37
CA LEU A 41 -10.04 -9.94 -1.13
C LEU A 41 -11.58 -9.96 -1.01
N PRO A 42 -12.20 -11.14 -0.83
CA PRO A 42 -13.66 -11.28 -0.89
C PRO A 42 -14.39 -10.52 0.23
N ASP A 43 -13.66 -10.18 1.30
CA ASP A 43 -14.16 -9.46 2.46
C ASP A 43 -14.02 -7.94 2.35
N ILE A 44 -13.31 -7.43 1.33
CA ILE A 44 -13.22 -6.00 1.06
C ILE A 44 -14.08 -5.66 -0.17
N PRO A 45 -15.02 -4.72 -0.07
CA PRO A 45 -15.86 -4.37 -1.20
C PRO A 45 -15.03 -3.93 -2.43
N PRO A 46 -15.30 -4.43 -3.64
CA PRO A 46 -14.51 -4.09 -4.84
C PRO A 46 -14.45 -2.59 -5.12
N GLU A 47 -15.55 -1.87 -4.90
CA GLU A 47 -15.63 -0.42 -5.01
C GLU A 47 -14.70 0.29 -4.03
N ARG A 48 -14.47 -0.31 -2.86
CA ARG A 48 -13.53 0.21 -1.88
C ARG A 48 -12.11 0.10 -2.40
N ILE A 49 -11.70 -1.07 -2.87
CA ILE A 49 -10.36 -1.28 -3.47
C ILE A 49 -10.14 -0.33 -4.65
N ALA A 50 -11.13 -0.20 -5.54
CA ALA A 50 -11.03 0.72 -6.68
C ALA A 50 -10.86 2.19 -6.22
N LYS A 51 -11.56 2.62 -5.16
CA LYS A 51 -11.40 3.95 -4.56
C LYS A 51 -9.98 4.14 -4.02
N GLU A 52 -9.42 3.15 -3.33
CA GLU A 52 -8.06 3.21 -2.78
C GLU A 52 -7.02 3.42 -3.88
N LEU A 53 -7.06 2.58 -4.92
CA LEU A 53 -6.10 2.64 -6.04
C LEU A 53 -6.23 3.96 -6.80
N LYS A 54 -7.46 4.40 -7.07
CA LYS A 54 -7.70 5.69 -7.73
C LYS A 54 -7.18 6.87 -6.92
N SER A 55 -7.27 6.81 -5.59
CA SER A 55 -6.74 7.86 -4.70
C SER A 55 -5.20 7.91 -4.74
N LEU A 56 -4.54 6.74 -4.75
CA LEU A 56 -3.08 6.64 -4.88
C LEU A 56 -2.61 7.17 -6.25
N GLU A 57 -3.26 6.76 -7.33
CA GLU A 57 -2.97 7.23 -8.69
C GLU A 57 -3.18 8.75 -8.83
N ALA A 58 -4.30 9.27 -8.34
CA ALA A 58 -4.62 10.70 -8.43
C ALA A 58 -3.60 11.59 -7.69
N LYS A 59 -2.95 11.05 -6.66
CA LYS A 59 -1.89 11.74 -5.91
C LYS A 59 -0.49 11.45 -6.45
N GLY A 60 -0.38 10.75 -7.58
CA GLY A 60 0.89 10.43 -8.22
C GLY A 60 1.83 9.59 -7.35
N MET A 61 1.28 8.78 -6.45
CA MET A 61 2.08 7.98 -5.53
C MET A 61 2.68 6.78 -6.27
N ASN A 62 3.98 6.55 -6.08
CA ASN A 62 4.63 5.34 -6.57
C ASN A 62 4.43 4.22 -5.54
N TYR A 63 3.69 3.18 -5.91
CA TYR A 63 3.38 2.06 -5.04
C TYR A 63 3.46 0.72 -5.76
N LYS A 64 3.68 -0.33 -4.98
CA LYS A 64 3.58 -1.73 -5.38
C LYS A 64 2.45 -2.39 -4.60
N LEU A 65 1.71 -3.26 -5.26
CA LEU A 65 0.71 -4.12 -4.63
C LEU A 65 1.26 -5.54 -4.49
N SER A 66 1.02 -6.15 -3.34
CA SER A 66 1.27 -7.57 -3.09
C SER A 66 0.20 -8.16 -2.19
N ILE A 67 0.07 -9.48 -2.19
CA ILE A 67 -0.69 -10.22 -1.20
C ILE A 67 0.30 -10.87 -0.25
N ASN A 68 0.15 -10.63 1.05
CA ASN A 68 1.04 -11.22 2.05
C ASN A 68 0.65 -12.67 2.38
N ASP A 69 1.42 -13.34 3.25
CA ASP A 69 1.16 -14.73 3.66
C ASP A 69 -0.18 -14.90 4.39
N ALA A 70 -0.69 -13.82 5.01
CA ALA A 70 -2.00 -13.77 5.65
C ALA A 70 -3.15 -13.55 4.66
N LYS A 71 -2.87 -13.48 3.35
CA LYS A 71 -3.84 -13.20 2.27
C LYS A 71 -4.49 -11.82 2.34
N GLU A 72 -3.75 -10.86 2.86
CA GLU A 72 -4.18 -9.47 2.96
C GLU A 72 -3.48 -8.62 1.89
N LEU A 73 -4.13 -7.53 1.48
CA LEU A 73 -3.55 -6.61 0.51
C LEU A 73 -2.49 -5.75 1.19
N GLU A 74 -1.30 -5.77 0.63
CA GLU A 74 -0.20 -4.89 1.02
C GLU A 74 0.07 -3.87 -0.07
N VAL A 75 0.11 -2.60 0.32
CA VAL A 75 0.52 -1.47 -0.51
C VAL A 75 1.86 -1.00 -0.01
N SER A 76 2.92 -1.24 -0.78
CA SER A 76 4.28 -0.83 -0.44
C SER A 76 4.70 0.41 -1.21
N SER A 77 5.39 1.34 -0.57
CA SER A 77 5.98 2.52 -1.20
C SER A 77 7.40 2.76 -0.68
N LEU A 78 8.28 3.26 -1.55
CA LEU A 78 9.66 3.59 -1.19
C LEU A 78 9.71 5.08 -0.81
N GLU A 79 10.08 5.36 0.43
CA GLU A 79 10.18 6.71 0.98
C GLU A 79 11.64 7.00 1.35
N GLN A 80 12.12 8.20 1.05
CA GLN A 80 13.45 8.62 1.48
C GLN A 80 13.37 9.42 2.77
N THR A 81 14.08 8.98 3.80
CA THR A 81 14.06 9.62 5.11
C THR A 81 15.40 9.43 5.80
N ALA A 82 15.92 10.51 6.40
CA ALA A 82 17.22 10.51 7.08
C ALA A 82 18.41 10.03 6.22
N GLY A 83 18.31 10.12 4.88
CA GLY A 83 19.36 9.65 3.95
C GLY A 83 19.32 8.14 3.69
N GLU A 84 18.29 7.44 4.18
CA GLU A 84 18.06 6.02 3.94
C GLU A 84 16.77 5.84 3.13
N ASP A 85 16.76 4.80 2.31
CA ASP A 85 15.56 4.33 1.62
C ASP A 85 14.76 3.45 2.60
N ILE A 86 13.53 3.88 2.90
CA ILE A 86 12.61 3.19 3.80
C ILE A 86 11.44 2.66 2.99
N VAL A 87 11.22 1.35 3.05
CA VAL A 87 10.03 0.70 2.52
C VAL A 87 8.91 0.85 3.54
N VAL A 88 7.86 1.57 3.15
CA VAL A 88 6.62 1.66 3.90
C VAL A 88 5.65 0.63 3.35
N SER A 89 5.11 -0.21 4.22
CA SER A 89 4.12 -1.23 3.88
C SER A 89 2.81 -0.97 4.61
N ILE A 90 1.72 -0.76 3.87
CA ILE A 90 0.38 -0.56 4.40
C ILE A 90 -0.43 -1.82 4.10
N VAL A 91 -0.75 -2.58 5.13
CA VAL A 91 -1.54 -3.81 5.06
C VAL A 91 -3.00 -3.49 5.33
N LEU A 92 -3.89 -3.84 4.39
CA LEU A 92 -5.33 -3.79 4.55
C LEU A 92 -5.79 -5.11 5.15
N PRO A 93 -6.12 -5.17 6.44
CA PRO A 93 -6.44 -6.41 7.09
C PRO A 93 -7.80 -6.94 6.66
N HIS A 94 -8.07 -8.19 7.02
CA HIS A 94 -9.43 -8.70 6.94
C HIS A 94 -10.41 -7.82 7.72
N GLY A 95 -11.55 -7.49 7.13
CA GLY A 95 -12.55 -6.55 7.68
C GLY A 95 -12.27 -5.07 7.38
N TYR A 96 -11.29 -4.76 6.53
CA TYR A 96 -11.17 -3.42 5.95
C TYR A 96 -12.40 -3.09 5.08
N PRO A 97 -12.95 -1.85 5.11
CA PRO A 97 -12.38 -0.64 5.70
C PRO A 97 -12.76 -0.37 7.15
N ASP A 98 -13.58 -1.21 7.79
CA ASP A 98 -14.01 -0.97 9.17
C ASP A 98 -12.84 -1.18 10.15
N ALA A 99 -11.97 -2.16 9.85
CA ALA A 99 -10.67 -2.30 10.50
C ALA A 99 -9.64 -1.31 9.90
N ALA A 100 -8.88 -0.64 10.77
CA ALA A 100 -7.81 0.25 10.35
C ALA A 100 -6.65 -0.52 9.69
N PRO A 101 -5.98 0.07 8.68
CA PRO A 101 -4.82 -0.57 8.08
C PRO A 101 -3.64 -0.64 9.06
N ARG A 102 -2.84 -1.71 8.95
CA ARG A 102 -1.58 -1.86 9.69
C ARG A 102 -0.44 -1.31 8.86
N ILE A 103 0.44 -0.54 9.49
CA ILE A 103 1.49 0.20 8.77
C ILE A 103 2.83 -0.26 9.32
N TYR A 104 3.77 -0.57 8.44
CA TYR A 104 5.14 -0.96 8.77
C TYR A 104 6.10 -0.06 8.01
N ALA A 105 7.30 0.15 8.56
CA ALA A 105 8.37 0.87 7.89
C ALA A 105 9.70 0.15 8.17
N THR A 106 10.48 -0.11 7.12
CA THR A 106 11.76 -0.84 7.22
C THR A 106 12.81 -0.21 6.29
N PRO A 107 14.04 0.04 6.76
CA PRO A 107 14.51 -0.15 8.13
C PRO A 107 14.07 0.97 9.08
N VAL A 108 13.67 0.60 10.30
CA VAL A 108 13.39 1.52 11.41
C VAL A 108 13.95 0.92 12.70
N ALA A 109 14.54 1.76 13.56
CA ALA A 109 15.12 1.33 14.82
C ALA A 109 14.06 0.66 15.72
N PRO A 110 14.40 -0.43 16.43
CA PRO A 110 13.42 -1.20 17.19
C PRO A 110 12.79 -0.42 18.35
N ASP A 111 13.53 0.56 18.89
CA ASP A 111 13.17 1.49 19.95
C ASP A 111 12.55 2.80 19.42
N ALA A 112 12.23 2.88 18.13
CA ALA A 112 11.60 4.04 17.54
C ALA A 112 10.26 4.37 18.24
N PRO A 113 10.00 5.65 18.58
CA PRO A 113 8.75 6.05 19.22
C PRO A 113 7.52 5.72 18.39
N HIS A 114 6.42 5.35 19.06
CA HIS A 114 5.17 4.95 18.40
C HIS A 114 5.33 3.76 17.45
N ARG A 115 6.23 2.83 17.78
CA ARG A 115 6.32 1.50 17.16
C ARG A 115 5.84 0.46 18.15
N TRP A 116 4.91 -0.38 17.72
CA TRP A 116 4.41 -1.51 18.51
C TRP A 116 5.43 -2.66 18.53
N ALA A 117 5.25 -3.59 19.46
CA ALA A 117 6.12 -4.76 19.61
C ALA A 117 6.14 -5.67 18.38
N ASP A 118 5.06 -5.69 17.59
CA ASP A 118 4.97 -6.42 16.32
C ASP A 118 5.66 -5.69 15.15
N GLY A 119 6.25 -4.52 15.42
CA GLY A 119 6.94 -3.69 14.44
C GLY A 119 6.05 -2.75 13.65
N SER A 120 4.73 -2.78 13.87
CA SER A 120 3.81 -1.83 13.23
C SER A 120 3.93 -0.44 13.85
N LEU A 121 3.64 0.59 13.05
CA LEU A 121 3.62 1.98 13.49
C LEU A 121 2.24 2.30 14.07
N SER A 122 2.25 2.93 15.24
CA SER A 122 1.06 3.40 15.97
C SER A 122 0.51 4.71 15.40
N ILE A 123 0.28 4.75 14.08
CA ILE A 123 -0.32 5.90 13.38
C ILE A 123 -1.76 6.09 13.84
N PHE A 124 -2.57 5.03 13.73
CA PHE A 124 -3.95 5.04 14.19
C PHE A 124 -4.04 4.60 15.65
N GLY A 125 -4.87 5.29 16.44
CA GLY A 125 -5.05 5.03 17.87
C GLY A 125 -4.19 5.87 18.81
N VAL A 126 -3.12 6.50 18.30
CA VAL A 126 -2.29 7.46 19.07
C VAL A 126 -2.19 8.80 18.35
N THR A 127 -1.91 8.80 17.04
CA THR A 127 -1.70 10.03 16.28
C THR A 127 -2.96 10.51 15.57
N ALA A 128 -3.81 9.57 15.14
CA ALA A 128 -5.08 9.86 14.49
C ALA A 128 -6.12 8.78 14.79
N ALA A 129 -7.41 9.13 14.69
CA ALA A 129 -8.50 8.15 14.69
C ALA A 129 -8.75 7.66 13.25
N TRP A 130 -8.87 6.34 13.06
CA TRP A 130 -9.27 5.79 11.77
C TRP A 130 -10.77 6.06 11.52
N ASN A 131 -11.12 6.52 10.32
CA ASN A 131 -12.49 6.71 9.89
C ASN A 131 -12.67 6.06 8.53
N ALA A 132 -13.33 4.90 8.51
CA ALA A 132 -13.58 4.13 7.30
C ALA A 132 -14.27 4.93 6.19
N LYS A 133 -15.07 5.96 6.49
CA LYS A 133 -15.78 6.74 5.47
C LYS A 133 -14.90 7.83 4.84
N ALA A 134 -14.07 8.46 5.67
CA ALA A 134 -13.28 9.63 5.27
C ALA A 134 -11.85 9.31 4.85
N HIS A 135 -11.24 8.29 5.46
CA HIS A 135 -9.82 7.99 5.29
C HIS A 135 -9.60 6.85 4.29
N ASP A 136 -8.43 6.87 3.66
CA ASP A 136 -7.98 5.96 2.62
C ASP A 136 -6.49 5.64 2.82
N VAL A 137 -5.93 4.75 2.00
CA VAL A 137 -4.52 4.33 2.03
C VAL A 137 -3.60 5.51 1.79
N ALA A 138 -3.99 6.42 0.90
CA ALA A 138 -3.21 7.61 0.63
C ALA A 138 -3.12 8.55 1.85
N TYR A 139 -4.20 8.65 2.63
CA TYR A 139 -4.20 9.35 3.92
C TYR A 139 -3.27 8.67 4.93
N ALA A 140 -3.35 7.33 5.05
CA ALA A 140 -2.46 6.56 5.90
C ALA A 140 -0.97 6.74 5.51
N LEU A 141 -0.65 6.74 4.22
CA LEU A 141 0.71 6.99 3.74
C LEU A 141 1.19 8.41 4.08
N ASN A 142 0.33 9.42 3.95
CA ASN A 142 0.68 10.79 4.32
C ASN A 142 0.98 10.93 5.82
N LEU A 143 0.16 10.33 6.69
CA LEU A 143 0.45 10.28 8.12
C LEU A 143 1.77 9.56 8.41
N THR A 144 2.05 8.50 7.66
CA THR A 144 3.32 7.76 7.78
C THR A 144 4.50 8.62 7.38
N ARG A 145 4.40 9.40 6.29
CA ARG A 145 5.43 10.37 5.90
C ARG A 145 5.69 11.42 6.97
N ASP A 146 4.64 11.90 7.62
CA ASP A 146 4.80 12.85 8.74
C ASP A 146 5.46 12.20 9.96
N TRP A 147 5.12 10.94 10.25
CA TRP A 147 5.83 10.14 11.23
C TRP A 147 7.31 9.97 10.86
N LEU A 148 7.63 9.66 9.60
CA LEU A 148 9.00 9.50 9.10
C LEU A 148 9.83 10.79 9.21
N LYS A 149 9.23 11.96 8.94
CA LYS A 149 9.89 13.26 9.17
C LYS A 149 10.27 13.46 10.64
N ARG A 150 9.40 13.06 11.57
CA ARG A 150 9.67 13.12 13.02
C ARG A 150 10.73 12.11 13.42
N TYR A 151 10.65 10.89 12.88
CA TYR A 151 11.66 9.85 13.06
C TYR A 151 13.05 10.31 12.63
N ALA A 152 13.19 11.00 11.48
CA ALA A 152 14.47 11.56 11.05
C ALA A 152 15.04 12.60 12.03
N LYS A 153 14.19 13.41 12.66
CA LYS A 153 14.61 14.37 13.70
C LYS A 153 15.02 13.64 14.97
N TRP A 154 14.22 12.66 15.40
CA TRP A 154 14.50 11.85 16.58
C TRP A 154 15.82 11.09 16.45
N ARG A 155 16.10 10.48 15.29
CA ARG A 155 17.40 9.82 15.00
C ARG A 155 18.61 10.73 15.18
N LYS A 156 18.46 12.04 14.95
CA LYS A 156 19.54 13.02 15.10
C LYS A 156 19.65 13.59 16.51
N GLY A 157 18.52 13.83 17.18
CA GLY A 157 18.46 14.58 18.44
C GLY A 157 18.06 13.78 19.68
N GLY A 158 17.66 12.51 19.53
CA GLY A 158 17.20 11.64 20.62
C GLY A 158 15.82 11.99 21.21
N ALA A 159 15.28 13.18 20.93
CA ALA A 159 13.98 13.63 21.41
C ALA A 159 12.91 13.52 20.33
N TRP A 160 11.79 12.87 20.66
CA TRP A 160 10.63 12.80 19.78
C TRP A 160 9.85 14.11 19.87
N GLN A 161 9.53 14.70 18.72
CA GLN A 161 8.68 15.89 18.68
C GLN A 161 7.24 15.45 18.51
N GLU A 162 6.45 15.56 19.58
CA GLU A 162 4.99 15.45 19.46
C GLU A 162 4.48 16.53 18.52
N GLY A 163 3.48 16.20 17.71
CA GLY A 163 2.87 17.15 16.80
C GLY A 163 2.18 18.24 17.59
N VAL A 164 2.59 19.50 17.40
CA VAL A 164 1.74 20.63 17.73
C VAL A 164 0.53 20.51 16.78
N GLU A 165 -0.64 20.23 17.34
CA GLU A 165 -1.91 20.35 16.63
C GLU A 165 -2.03 21.77 16.06
N GLY A 166 -2.31 21.87 14.77
CA GLY A 166 -2.63 23.10 14.06
C GLY A 166 -3.67 22.81 12.99
#